data_AF-F3ZWS3-F1
#
_entry.id   AF-F3ZWS3-F1
#
_cell.length_a   1.000
_cell.length_b   1.000
_cell.length_c   1.000
_cell.angle_alpha   90.00
_cell.angle_beta   90.00
_cell.angle_gamma   90.00
#
_symmetry.space_group_name_H-M   'P 1'
#
loop_
_entity.id
_entity.type
_entity.pdbx_description
1 polymer ?
#
loop_
_entity_poly.entity_id
_entity_poly.type
_entity_poly.pdbx_seq_one_letter_code
_entity_poly.pdbx_strand_id
1 'polypeptide(L)'
;MLKRVSKIYENMSLFKKLIIIYIIVIAIPIVYFSVYSYNKMLNSIERDYINEARESAASIKSALLYKINTTEDIMERLSMDPQLNRLLSSKYILMSELLESYKYQIIPQLKNTIIFNKANICRISIYTNNANLTESWDYFYKLSRISNSKWYNDFIKSS
;
A
#
# COMPACT_ATOMS: atom_id res chain seq x y z
N MET A 1 31.55 53.90 -3.67
CA MET A 1 32.06 52.79 -4.50
C MET A 1 32.17 53.14 -5.98
N LEU A 2 31.13 53.68 -6.62
CA LEU A 2 31.14 54.08 -8.05
C LEU A 2 32.29 55.03 -8.45
N LYS A 3 32.62 56.03 -7.62
CA LYS A 3 33.75 56.97 -7.87
C LYS A 3 35.14 56.32 -7.84
N ARG A 4 35.32 55.18 -7.15
CA ARG A 4 36.60 54.43 -7.17
C ARG A 4 36.76 53.62 -8.44
N VAL A 5 35.65 53.08 -8.96
CA VAL A 5 35.62 52.30 -10.20
C VAL A 5 35.92 53.19 -11.42
N SER A 6 35.38 54.42 -11.46
CA SER A 6 35.64 55.33 -12.60
C SER A 6 37.11 55.74 -12.70
N LYS A 7 37.76 56.00 -11.55
CA LYS A 7 39.17 56.43 -11.51
C LYS A 7 40.14 55.33 -11.95
N ILE A 8 39.78 54.06 -11.71
CA ILE A 8 40.52 52.89 -12.19
C ILE A 8 40.30 52.68 -13.70
N TYR A 9 39.10 52.98 -14.19
CA TYR A 9 38.76 52.87 -15.61
C TYR A 9 39.48 53.93 -16.46
N GLU A 10 39.62 55.16 -15.98
CA GLU A 10 40.33 56.23 -16.71
C GLU A 10 41.81 55.91 -16.94
N ASN A 11 42.49 55.30 -15.97
CA ASN A 11 43.92 54.94 -16.05
C ASN A 11 44.22 53.61 -16.79
N MET A 12 43.21 52.92 -17.33
CA MET A 12 43.38 51.65 -18.04
C MET A 12 43.65 51.85 -19.54
N SER A 13 44.55 51.03 -20.10
CA SER A 13 44.79 51.01 -21.56
C SER A 13 43.51 50.64 -22.32
N LEU A 14 43.35 51.18 -23.54
CA LEU A 14 42.18 50.94 -24.40
C LEU A 14 41.89 49.45 -24.61
N PHE A 15 42.94 48.63 -24.73
CA PHE A 15 42.83 47.18 -24.89
C PHE A 15 42.15 46.50 -23.69
N LYS A 16 42.49 46.92 -22.47
CA LYS A 16 41.86 46.40 -21.25
C LYS A 16 40.38 46.79 -21.15
N LYS A 17 40.02 48.00 -21.60
CA LYS A 17 38.62 48.47 -21.63
C LYS A 17 37.76 47.62 -22.58
N LEU A 18 38.27 47.29 -23.77
CA LEU A 18 37.60 46.43 -24.75
C LEU A 18 37.38 45.01 -24.22
N ILE A 19 38.38 44.41 -23.58
CA ILE A 19 38.26 43.07 -22.97
C ILE A 19 37.18 43.06 -21.89
N ILE A 20 37.13 44.08 -21.01
CA ILE A 20 36.13 44.15 -19.94
C ILE A 20 34.71 44.24 -20.50
N ILE A 21 34.49 45.07 -21.53
CA ILE A 21 33.18 45.18 -22.19
C ILE A 21 32.78 43.84 -22.81
N TYR A 22 33.70 43.16 -23.48
CA TYR A 22 33.44 41.85 -24.08
C TYR A 22 33.03 40.80 -23.04
N ILE A 23 33.74 40.76 -21.89
CA ILE A 23 33.39 39.89 -20.77
C ILE A 23 32.00 40.21 -20.22
N ILE A 24 31.68 41.50 -20.04
CA ILE A 24 30.37 41.92 -19.49
C ILE A 24 29.23 41.51 -20.44
N VAL A 25 29.41 41.71 -21.75
CA VAL A 25 28.42 41.36 -22.77
C VAL A 25 28.11 39.86 -22.77
N ILE A 26 29.10 39.00 -22.49
CA ILE A 26 28.91 37.56 -22.38
C ILE A 26 28.38 37.15 -21.00
N ALA A 27 28.86 37.79 -19.93
CA ALA A 27 28.50 37.43 -18.56
C ALA A 27 27.04 37.73 -18.23
N ILE A 28 26.50 38.86 -18.68
CA ILE A 28 25.11 39.26 -18.41
C ILE A 28 24.09 38.20 -18.85
N PRO A 29 24.07 37.72 -20.11
CA PRO A 29 23.09 36.72 -20.55
C PRO A 29 23.28 35.38 -19.83
N ILE A 30 24.52 34.98 -19.50
CA ILE A 30 24.79 33.75 -18.75
C ILE A 30 24.21 33.83 -17.35
N VAL A 31 24.47 34.93 -16.63
CA VAL A 31 23.94 35.13 -15.27
C VAL A 31 22.41 35.19 -15.31
N TYR A 32 21.84 35.92 -16.26
CA TYR A 32 20.39 36.00 -16.42
C TYR A 32 19.76 34.63 -16.65
N PHE A 33 20.31 33.85 -17.60
CA PHE A 33 19.84 32.51 -17.89
C PHE A 33 19.99 31.57 -16.69
N SER A 34 21.09 31.68 -15.95
CA SER A 34 21.37 30.84 -14.78
C SER A 34 20.35 31.10 -13.67
N VAL A 35 20.09 32.37 -13.35
CA VAL A 35 19.10 32.75 -12.32
C VAL A 35 17.70 32.33 -12.74
N TYR A 36 17.33 32.57 -14.00
CA TYR A 36 16.03 32.17 -14.52
C TYR A 36 15.83 30.65 -14.44
N SER A 37 16.80 29.88 -14.94
CA SER A 37 16.75 28.42 -14.92
C SER A 37 16.74 27.87 -13.50
N TYR A 38 17.55 28.42 -12.60
CA TYR A 38 17.60 28.00 -11.20
C TYR A 38 16.25 28.16 -10.50
N ASN A 39 15.60 29.31 -10.67
CA ASN A 39 14.28 29.56 -10.10
C ASN A 39 13.20 28.64 -10.68
N LYS A 40 13.26 28.34 -11.97
CA LYS A 40 12.34 27.38 -12.60
C LYS A 40 12.58 25.96 -12.10
N MET A 41 13.83 25.57 -11.95
CA MET A 41 14.23 24.24 -11.48
C MET A 41 13.76 23.99 -10.05
N LEU A 42 13.97 24.95 -9.14
CA LEU A 42 13.50 24.83 -7.75
C LEU A 42 11.99 24.59 -7.66
N ASN A 43 11.21 25.39 -8.40
CA ASN A 43 9.75 25.22 -8.45
C ASN A 43 9.32 23.89 -9.10
N SER A 44 10.11 23.34 -10.02
CA SER A 44 9.85 22.01 -10.58
C SER A 44 10.10 20.95 -9.52
N ILE A 45 11.28 20.94 -8.90
CA ILE A 45 11.69 19.94 -7.91
C ILE A 45 10.67 19.83 -6.78
N GLU A 46 10.19 20.95 -6.24
CA GLU A 46 9.20 20.92 -5.16
C GLU A 46 7.87 20.28 -5.63
N ARG A 47 7.39 20.64 -6.82
CA ARG A 47 6.16 20.08 -7.38
C ARG A 47 6.32 18.60 -7.73
N ASP A 48 7.45 18.23 -8.31
CA ASP A 48 7.77 16.86 -8.69
C ASP A 48 7.82 15.98 -7.45
N TYR A 49 8.46 16.44 -6.37
CA TYR A 49 8.48 15.74 -5.09
C TYR A 49 7.08 15.55 -4.47
N ILE A 50 6.24 16.60 -4.49
CA ILE A 50 4.85 16.51 -3.99
C ILE A 50 4.02 15.53 -4.84
N ASN A 51 4.20 15.55 -6.16
CA ASN A 51 3.50 14.65 -7.07
C ASN A 51 3.94 13.20 -6.87
N GLU A 52 5.24 12.94 -6.79
CA GLU A 52 5.78 11.61 -6.50
C GLU A 52 5.26 11.07 -5.16
N ALA A 53 5.23 11.90 -4.12
CA ALA A 53 4.68 11.52 -2.83
C ALA A 53 3.18 11.17 -2.92
N ARG A 54 2.40 11.94 -3.69
CA ARG A 54 0.96 11.67 -3.92
C ARG A 54 0.75 10.39 -4.71
N GLU A 55 1.52 10.17 -5.77
CA GLU A 55 1.45 8.96 -6.60
C GLU A 55 1.84 7.72 -5.79
N SER A 56 2.89 7.81 -4.99
CA SER A 56 3.29 6.75 -4.07
C SER A 56 2.19 6.42 -3.06
N ALA A 57 1.60 7.43 -2.43
CA ALA A 57 0.47 7.24 -1.51
C ALA A 57 -0.76 6.61 -2.20
N ALA A 58 -1.07 7.04 -3.42
CA ALA A 58 -2.15 6.48 -4.22
C ALA A 58 -1.90 5.01 -4.60
N SER A 59 -0.64 4.67 -4.93
CA SER A 59 -0.22 3.31 -5.22
C SER A 59 -0.35 2.40 -3.99
N ILE A 60 0.10 2.88 -2.82
CA ILE A 60 -0.06 2.16 -1.55
C ILE A 60 -1.54 1.94 -1.22
N LYS A 61 -2.38 2.97 -1.37
CA LYS A 61 -3.82 2.88 -1.16
C LYS A 61 -4.45 1.83 -2.09
N SER A 62 -4.09 1.84 -3.37
CA SER A 62 -4.62 0.90 -4.37
C SER A 62 -4.21 -0.54 -4.06
N ALA A 63 -2.95 -0.76 -3.66
CA ALA A 63 -2.48 -2.07 -3.23
C ALA A 63 -3.21 -2.57 -1.97
N LEU A 64 -3.49 -1.69 -1.02
CA LEU A 64 -4.25 -2.01 0.19
C LEU A 64 -5.71 -2.38 -0.14
N LEU A 65 -6.39 -1.58 -0.98
CA LEU A 65 -7.75 -1.88 -1.42
C LEU A 65 -7.82 -3.21 -2.18
N TYR A 66 -6.85 -3.48 -3.05
CA TYR A 66 -6.77 -4.77 -3.73
C TYR A 66 -6.68 -5.94 -2.75
N LYS A 67 -5.86 -5.81 -1.69
CA LYS A 67 -5.73 -6.85 -0.64
C LYS A 67 -7.03 -7.03 0.16
N ILE A 68 -7.72 -5.94 0.49
CA ILE A 68 -9.01 -5.98 1.19
C ILE A 68 -10.03 -6.70 0.31
N ASN A 69 -10.24 -6.23 -0.93
CA ASN A 69 -11.22 -6.81 -1.85
C ASN A 69 -10.94 -8.29 -2.13
N THR A 70 -9.67 -8.66 -2.32
CA THR A 70 -9.29 -10.08 -2.50
C THR A 70 -9.67 -10.92 -1.29
N THR A 71 -9.51 -10.36 -0.08
CA THR A 71 -9.85 -11.05 1.16
C THR A 71 -11.37 -11.17 1.31
N GLU A 72 -12.13 -10.12 0.99
CA GLU A 72 -13.59 -10.12 0.97
C GLU A 72 -14.15 -11.15 -0.02
N ASP A 73 -13.66 -11.17 -1.26
CA ASP A 73 -14.05 -12.14 -2.29
C ASP A 73 -13.83 -13.59 -1.84
N ILE A 74 -12.72 -13.84 -1.12
CA ILE A 74 -12.41 -15.17 -0.59
C ILE A 74 -13.36 -15.53 0.56
N MET A 75 -13.63 -14.59 1.47
CA MET A 75 -14.60 -14.79 2.56
C MET A 75 -16.00 -15.06 2.01
N GLU A 76 -16.44 -14.30 1.01
CA GLU A 76 -17.74 -14.49 0.35
C GLU A 76 -17.84 -15.88 -0.27
N ARG A 77 -16.86 -16.28 -1.08
CA ARG A 77 -16.83 -17.63 -1.70
C ARG A 77 -16.86 -18.75 -0.66
N LEU A 78 -16.11 -18.62 0.44
CA LEU A 78 -16.13 -19.60 1.52
C LEU A 78 -17.46 -19.63 2.24
N SER A 79 -18.08 -18.47 2.51
CA SER A 79 -19.39 -18.38 3.18
C SER A 79 -20.52 -18.98 2.34
N MET A 80 -20.40 -18.92 1.02
CA MET A 80 -21.36 -19.49 0.07
C MET A 80 -21.04 -20.95 -0.29
N ASP A 81 -19.92 -21.51 0.19
CA ASP A 81 -19.52 -22.86 -0.15
C ASP A 81 -20.51 -23.90 0.44
N PRO A 82 -21.19 -24.71 -0.39
CA PRO A 82 -22.18 -25.67 0.08
C PRO A 82 -21.59 -26.78 0.95
N GLN A 83 -20.34 -27.18 0.72
CA GLN A 83 -19.67 -28.23 1.50
C GLN A 83 -19.30 -27.72 2.88
N LEU A 84 -18.77 -26.50 2.95
CA LEU A 84 -18.46 -25.86 4.23
C LEU A 84 -19.74 -25.61 5.04
N ASN A 85 -20.79 -25.08 4.40
CA ASN A 85 -22.07 -24.87 5.06
C ASN A 85 -22.69 -26.18 5.54
N ARG A 86 -22.58 -27.27 4.77
CA ARG A 86 -23.01 -28.60 5.20
C ARG A 86 -22.22 -29.06 6.42
N LEU A 87 -20.90 -28.89 6.44
CA LEU A 87 -20.07 -29.26 7.59
C LEU A 87 -20.43 -28.44 8.85
N LEU A 88 -20.68 -27.14 8.69
CA LEU A 88 -21.01 -26.24 9.79
C LEU A 88 -22.41 -26.47 10.35
N SER A 89 -23.39 -26.71 9.48
CA SER A 89 -24.81 -26.84 9.85
C SER A 89 -25.23 -28.25 10.25
N SER A 90 -24.52 -29.29 9.77
CA SER A 90 -24.99 -30.65 9.96
C SER A 90 -24.71 -31.17 11.37
N LYS A 91 -25.75 -31.77 11.94
CA LYS A 91 -25.63 -32.75 13.02
C LYS A 91 -25.32 -34.09 12.35
N TYR A 92 -24.05 -34.32 11.96
CA TYR A 92 -23.64 -35.63 11.45
C TYR A 92 -24.05 -36.71 12.46
N ILE A 93 -24.76 -37.75 11.97
CA ILE A 93 -25.25 -38.86 12.79
C ILE A 93 -24.08 -39.81 13.11
N LEU A 94 -23.09 -39.91 12.20
CA LEU A 94 -21.86 -40.66 12.39
C LEU A 94 -20.62 -39.75 12.35
N MET A 95 -19.77 -39.89 13.37
CA MET A 95 -18.49 -39.17 13.49
C MET A 95 -17.51 -39.50 12.35
N SER A 96 -17.61 -40.71 11.76
CA SER A 96 -16.75 -41.14 10.65
C SER A 96 -16.99 -40.33 9.37
N GLU A 97 -18.26 -40.07 9.03
CA GLU A 97 -18.63 -39.28 7.84
C GLU A 97 -18.18 -37.82 7.96
N LEU A 98 -18.31 -37.27 9.18
CA LEU A 98 -17.82 -35.94 9.52
C LEU A 98 -16.29 -35.85 9.34
N LEU A 99 -15.55 -36.83 9.87
CA LEU A 99 -14.08 -36.85 9.79
C LEU A 99 -13.59 -37.01 8.35
N GLU A 100 -14.26 -37.84 7.55
CA GLU A 100 -13.93 -38.06 6.15
C GLU A 100 -14.17 -36.79 5.31
N SER A 101 -15.34 -36.16 5.45
CA SER A 101 -15.65 -34.90 4.77
C SER A 101 -14.68 -33.78 5.18
N TYR A 102 -14.37 -33.67 6.47
CA TYR A 102 -13.38 -32.70 6.97
C TYR A 102 -11.98 -32.92 6.36
N LYS A 103 -11.46 -34.16 6.44
CA LYS A 103 -10.09 -34.47 6.04
C LYS A 103 -9.88 -34.43 4.52
N TYR A 104 -10.84 -34.92 3.74
CA TYR A 104 -10.66 -35.10 2.30
C TYR A 104 -11.28 -33.99 1.44
N GLN A 105 -12.20 -33.18 1.98
CA GLN A 105 -12.86 -32.11 1.23
C GLN A 105 -12.47 -30.73 1.77
N ILE A 106 -12.69 -30.48 3.07
CA ILE A 106 -12.56 -29.13 3.64
C ILE A 106 -11.10 -28.72 3.90
N ILE A 107 -10.26 -29.58 4.50
CA ILE A 107 -8.84 -29.24 4.73
C ILE A 107 -8.12 -28.92 3.41
N PRO A 108 -8.18 -29.76 2.36
CA PRO A 108 -7.48 -29.47 1.12
C PRO A 108 -7.96 -28.18 0.47
N GLN A 109 -9.27 -27.91 0.50
CA GLN A 109 -9.85 -26.69 -0.04
C GLN A 109 -9.33 -25.45 0.70
N LEU A 110 -9.41 -25.41 2.04
CA LEU A 110 -8.91 -24.28 2.83
C LEU A 110 -7.40 -24.09 2.68
N LYS A 111 -6.64 -25.20 2.70
CA LYS A 111 -5.19 -25.19 2.49
C LYS A 111 -4.83 -24.63 1.11
N ASN A 112 -5.51 -25.06 0.06
CA ASN A 112 -5.28 -24.58 -1.30
C ASN A 112 -5.62 -23.09 -1.39
N THR A 113 -6.74 -22.65 -0.83
CA THR A 113 -7.10 -21.22 -0.78
C THR A 113 -6.00 -20.37 -0.12
N ILE A 114 -5.42 -20.84 0.99
CA ILE A 114 -4.31 -20.13 1.66
C ILE A 114 -3.03 -20.17 0.80
N ILE A 115 -2.69 -21.30 0.19
CA ILE A 115 -1.48 -21.44 -0.63
C ILE A 115 -1.56 -20.52 -1.86
N PHE A 116 -2.67 -20.53 -2.58
CA PHE A 116 -2.85 -19.70 -3.79
C PHE A 116 -2.95 -18.21 -3.46
N ASN A 117 -3.38 -17.85 -2.24
CA ASN A 117 -3.52 -16.45 -1.81
C ASN A 117 -2.49 -16.04 -0.75
N LYS A 118 -1.35 -16.74 -0.63
CA LYS A 118 -0.37 -16.54 0.44
C LYS A 118 0.18 -15.10 0.54
N ALA A 119 0.18 -14.37 -0.58
CA ALA A 119 0.59 -12.96 -0.61
C ALA A 119 -0.41 -12.01 0.06
N ASN A 120 -1.66 -12.44 0.24
CA ASN A 120 -2.79 -11.62 0.71
C ASN A 120 -3.43 -12.18 2.00
N ILE A 121 -3.37 -13.49 2.22
CA ILE A 121 -3.98 -14.16 3.38
C ILE A 121 -2.90 -14.91 4.18
N CYS A 122 -2.80 -14.59 5.48
CA CYS A 122 -1.92 -15.31 6.40
C CYS A 122 -2.59 -16.54 7.02
N ARG A 123 -3.88 -16.44 7.35
CA ARG A 123 -4.64 -17.49 8.04
C ARG A 123 -6.13 -17.36 7.76
N ILE A 124 -6.82 -18.50 7.66
CA ILE A 124 -8.28 -18.59 7.73
C ILE A 124 -8.65 -19.21 9.08
N SER A 125 -9.65 -18.65 9.76
CA SER A 125 -10.13 -19.13 11.06
C SER A 125 -11.65 -19.10 11.08
N ILE A 126 -12.25 -20.26 11.35
CA ILE A 126 -13.69 -20.47 11.30
C ILE A 126 -14.18 -20.64 12.73
N TYR A 127 -15.04 -19.73 13.17
CA TYR A 127 -15.61 -19.74 14.52
C TYR A 127 -17.02 -20.30 14.47
N THR A 128 -17.29 -21.35 15.25
CA THR A 128 -18.57 -22.08 15.22
C THR A 128 -19.05 -22.44 16.62
N ASN A 129 -20.36 -22.58 16.77
CA ASN A 129 -21.02 -23.09 17.97
C ASN A 129 -21.39 -24.58 17.85
N ASN A 130 -21.04 -25.25 16.74
CA ASN A 130 -21.31 -26.65 16.54
C ASN A 130 -20.46 -27.51 17.49
N ALA A 131 -21.12 -28.23 18.41
CA ALA A 131 -20.47 -29.03 19.44
C ALA A 131 -19.72 -30.25 18.88
N ASN A 132 -20.03 -30.70 17.66
CA ASN A 132 -19.36 -31.82 17.00
C ASN A 132 -18.00 -31.42 16.40
N LEU A 133 -17.72 -30.13 16.26
CA LEU A 133 -16.45 -29.61 15.74
C LEU A 133 -15.50 -29.28 16.89
N THR A 134 -14.35 -29.94 16.92
CA THR A 134 -13.35 -29.78 17.98
C THR A 134 -12.27 -28.77 17.60
N GLU A 135 -11.75 -28.01 18.56
CA GLU A 135 -10.67 -27.02 18.32
C GLU A 135 -9.31 -27.63 17.97
N SER A 136 -9.17 -28.96 18.05
CA SER A 136 -7.96 -29.67 17.59
C SER A 136 -7.81 -29.68 16.07
N TRP A 137 -8.80 -29.13 15.35
CA TRP A 137 -8.83 -29.05 13.89
C TRP A 137 -8.25 -27.71 13.43
N ASP A 138 -7.26 -27.74 12.54
CA ASP A 138 -6.35 -26.63 12.19
C ASP A 138 -7.03 -25.27 11.85
N TYR A 139 -8.31 -25.29 11.44
CA TYR A 139 -9.05 -24.11 11.00
C TYR A 139 -10.28 -23.76 11.85
N PHE A 140 -10.68 -24.61 12.80
CA PHE A 140 -11.96 -24.47 13.52
C PHE A 140 -11.75 -24.11 14.99
N TYR A 141 -12.56 -23.15 15.47
CA TYR A 141 -12.46 -22.60 16.80
C TYR A 141 -13.86 -22.42 17.40
N LYS A 142 -13.99 -22.52 18.73
CA LYS A 142 -15.29 -22.22 19.36
C LYS A 142 -15.59 -20.73 19.28
N LEU A 143 -16.84 -20.42 18.95
CA LEU A 143 -17.35 -19.05 18.89
C LEU A 143 -17.19 -18.30 20.23
N SER A 144 -17.23 -19.03 21.35
CA SER A 144 -17.01 -18.46 22.68
C SER A 144 -15.67 -17.74 22.83
N ARG A 145 -14.63 -18.11 22.07
CA ARG A 145 -13.30 -17.48 22.12
C ARG A 145 -13.30 -16.01 21.71
N ILE A 146 -14.26 -15.61 20.88
CA ILE A 146 -14.34 -14.27 20.30
C ILE A 146 -15.55 -13.48 20.79
N SER A 147 -16.44 -14.11 21.56
CA SER A 147 -17.66 -13.50 22.11
C SER A 147 -17.42 -12.18 22.86
N ASN A 148 -16.29 -12.06 23.57
CA ASN A 148 -15.92 -10.85 24.30
C ASN A 148 -15.05 -9.87 23.49
N SER A 149 -14.75 -10.18 22.22
CA SER A 149 -13.90 -9.32 21.41
C SER A 149 -14.68 -8.14 20.84
N LYS A 150 -14.04 -6.97 20.77
CA LYS A 150 -14.68 -5.75 20.26
C LYS A 150 -15.14 -5.91 18.80
N TRP A 151 -14.29 -6.46 17.94
CA TRP A 151 -14.60 -6.63 16.52
C TRP A 151 -15.80 -7.56 16.29
N TYR A 152 -15.96 -8.61 17.09
CA TYR A 152 -17.10 -9.52 16.99
C TYR A 152 -18.40 -8.82 17.39
N ASN A 153 -18.35 -8.05 18.49
CA ASN A 153 -19.49 -7.24 18.92
C ASN A 153 -19.87 -6.16 17.88
N ASP A 154 -18.88 -5.56 17.23
CA ASP A 154 -19.11 -4.59 16.15
C ASP A 154 -19.73 -5.28 14.92
N PHE A 155 -19.25 -6.46 14.54
CA PHE A 155 -19.78 -7.27 13.43
C PHE A 155 -21.24 -7.69 13.63
N ILE A 156 -21.60 -8.15 14.83
CA ILE A 156 -22.96 -8.57 15.15
C ILE A 156 -23.93 -7.38 15.17
N LYS A 157 -23.46 -6.17 15.51
CA LYS A 157 -24.29 -4.96 15.45
C LYS A 157 -24.51 -4.44 14.03
N SER A 158 -23.59 -4.72 13.12
CA SER A 158 -23.66 -4.31 11.72
C SER A 158 -24.36 -5.31 10.80
N SER A 159 -24.63 -6.53 11.29
CA SER A 159 -25.38 -7.59 10.58
C SER A 159 -26.87 -7.47 10.87
#